data_AF-A0A2V9RS38-F1
#
_entry.id   AF-A0A2V9RS38-F1
#
_cell.length_a   1.000
_cell.length_b   1.000
_cell.length_c   1.000
_cell.angle_alpha   90.00
_cell.angle_beta   90.00
_cell.angle_gamma   90.00
#
_symmetry.space_group_name_H-M   'P 1'
#
loop_
_entity.id
_entity.type
_entity.pdbx_description
1 polymer ?
#
loop_
_entity_poly.entity_id
_entity_poly.type
_entity_poly.pdbx_seq_one_letter_code
_entity_poly.pdbx_strand_id
1 'polypeptide(L)' 'LDRGIYLPPSQFEAAFLSSAHTQKDVRETVAAARQSFTTVRSSHAR' A
#
# COMPACT_ATOMS: atom_id res chain seq x y z
N LEU A 1 -2.88 -7.46 6.47
CA LEU A 1 -2.01 -7.92 5.35
C LEU A 1 -2.82 -8.39 4.13
N ASP A 2 -4.13 -8.12 4.13
CA ASP A 2 -5.15 -8.76 3.27
C ASP A 2 -5.01 -8.48 1.77
N ARG A 3 -4.08 -7.58 1.39
CA ARG A 3 -3.78 -7.20 0.01
C ARG A 3 -2.34 -7.53 -0.42
N GLY A 4 -1.62 -8.31 0.40
CA GLY A 4 -0.27 -8.79 0.08
C GLY A 4 0.84 -7.74 0.13
N ILE A 5 0.59 -6.52 0.59
CA ILE A 5 1.59 -5.45 0.73
C ILE A 5 1.92 -5.24 2.21
N TYR A 6 3.21 -5.30 2.54
CA TYR A 6 3.74 -4.95 3.86
C TYR A 6 4.44 -3.59 3.77
N LEU A 7 3.90 -2.61 4.50
CA LEU A 7 4.54 -1.31 4.71
C LEU A 7 5.10 -1.25 6.14
N PRO A 8 6.15 -0.45 6.37
CA PRO A 8 6.58 -0.13 7.73
C PRO A 8 5.40 0.37 8.58
N PRO A 9 5.18 -0.17 9.79
CA PRO A 9 3.98 0.09 10.58
C PRO A 9 4.03 1.41 11.38
N SER A 10 4.83 2.38 10.93
CA SER A 10 4.94 3.71 11.54
C SER A 10 4.88 4.81 10.48
N GLN A 11 4.17 5.89 10.80
CA GLN A 11 4.13 7.09 9.96
C GLN A 11 5.49 7.81 9.85
N PHE A 12 6.43 7.47 10.74
CA PHE A 12 7.78 8.06 10.78
C PHE A 12 8.83 7.21 10.05
N GLU A 13 8.42 6.08 9.46
CA GLU A 13 9.31 5.18 8.71
C GLU A 13 9.16 5.38 7.20
N ALA A 14 10.25 5.19 6.46
CA ALA A 14 10.25 5.18 5.00
C ALA A 14 10.11 3.76 4.46
N ALA A 15 9.36 3.60 3.36
CA ALA A 15 9.35 2.37 2.57
C ALA A 15 10.47 2.43 1.52
N PHE A 16 11.29 1.39 1.44
CA PHE A 16 12.41 1.30 0.49
C PHE A 16 12.14 0.26 -0.60
N LEU A 17 12.66 0.52 -1.79
CA LEU A 17 12.67 -0.41 -2.91
C LEU A 17 14.02 -1.14 -2.97
N SER A 18 14.00 -2.33 -3.57
CA SER A 18 15.20 -3.11 -3.91
C SER A 18 15.22 -3.41 -5.40
N SER A 19 16.37 -3.86 -5.92
CA SER A 19 16.51 -4.29 -7.33
C SER A 19 15.66 -5.51 -7.70
N ALA A 20 15.13 -6.25 -6.71
CA ALA A 20 14.20 -7.34 -6.95
C ALA A 20 12.79 -6.85 -7.33
N HIS A 21 12.44 -5.60 -7.01
CA HIS A 21 11.14 -5.05 -7.36
C HIS A 21 11.07 -4.75 -8.85
N THR A 22 10.00 -5.25 -9.47
CA THR A 22 9.68 -5.07 -10.88
C THR A 22 8.63 -3.99 -11.06
N GLN A 23 8.42 -3.58 -12.31
CA GLN A 23 7.32 -2.68 -12.66
C GLN A 23 5.94 -3.29 -12.36
N LYS A 24 5.83 -4.63 -12.32
CA LYS A 24 4.59 -5.31 -11.94
C LYS A 24 4.29 -5.08 -10.46
N ASP A 25 5.28 -5.22 -9.59
CA ASP A 25 5.13 -5.03 -8.14
C ASP A 25 4.68 -3.60 -7.80
N VAL A 26 5.22 -2.60 -8.52
CA VAL A 26 4.79 -1.20 -8.38
C VAL A 26 3.31 -1.03 -8.77
N ARG A 27 2.89 -1.59 -9.91
CA ARG A 27 1.49 -1.49 -10.36
C ARG A 27 0.53 -2.17 -9.38
N GLU A 28 0.90 -3.34 -8.87
CA GLU A 28 0.10 -4.08 -7.89
C GLU A 28 -0.01 -3.32 -6.56
N THR A 29 1.10 -2.73 -6.11
CA THR A 29 1.14 -1.87 -4.90
C THR A 29 0.21 -0.65 -5.05
N VAL A 30 0.25 0.04 -6.20
CA VAL A 30 -0.63 1.20 -6.47
C VAL A 30 -2.09 0.78 -6.52
N ALA A 31 -2.42 -0.37 -7.14
CA ALA A 31 -3.78 -0.88 -7.19
C ALA A 31 -4.31 -1.20 -5.77
N ALA A 32 -3.50 -1.86 -4.94
CA ALA A 32 -3.83 -2.15 -3.54
C ALA A 32 -4.05 -0.86 -2.73
N ALA A 33 -3.18 0.16 -2.91
CA ALA A 33 -3.32 1.45 -2.24
C ALA A 33 -4.64 2.14 -2.56
N ARG A 34 -5.07 2.14 -3.84
CA ARG A 34 -6.37 2.70 -4.26
C ARG A 34 -7.56 2.03 -3.56
N GLN A 35 -7.53 0.70 -3.42
CA GLN A 35 -8.57 -0.05 -2.71
C GLN A 35 -8.56 0.28 -1.21
N SER A 36 -7.37 0.37 -0.60
CA SER A 36 -7.23 0.76 0.81
C SER A 36 -7.75 2.16 1.07
N PHE A 37 -7.42 3.15 0.23
CA PHE A 37 -7.95 4.51 0.38
C PHE A 37 -9.47 4.58 0.26
N THR A 38 -10.07 3.78 -0.64
CA THR A 38 -11.53 3.67 -0.72
C THR A 38 -12.13 3.14 0.57
N THR A 39 -11.52 2.10 1.15
CA THR A 39 -11.95 1.50 2.42
C THR A 39 -11.86 2.51 3.57
N VAL A 40 -10.73 3.21 3.69
CA VAL A 40 -10.50 4.22 4.73
C VAL A 40 -11.48 5.39 4.58
N ARG A 41 -11.72 5.87 3.36
CA ARG A 41 -12.70 6.93 3.11
C ARG A 41 -14.11 6.48 3.55
N SER A 42 -14.52 5.28 3.16
CA SER A 42 -15.84 4.75 3.52
C SER A 42 -15.99 4.49 5.02
N SER A 43 -14.92 4.13 5.73
CA SER A 43 -14.98 3.94 7.20
C SER A 43 -15.05 5.24 7.99
N HIS A 44 -14.61 6.36 7.40
CA HIS A 44 -14.62 7.69 8.02
C HIS A 44 -15.75 8.61 7.51
N ALA A 45 -16.58 8.17 6.56
CA ALA A 45 -17.70 8.94 6.00
C ALA A 45 -18.96 8.94 6.90
N ARG A 46 -18.78 9.07 8.21
CA ARG A 46 -19.87 9.30 9.17
C ARG A 46 -19.96 10.78 9.53
#